data_AF-A0A674P7Q5-F1
#
_entry.id   AF-A0A674P7Q5-F1
#
_cell.length_a   1.000
_cell.length_b   1.000
_cell.length_c   1.000
_cell.angle_alpha   90.00
_cell.angle_beta   90.00
_cell.angle_gamma   90.00
#
_symmetry.space_group_name_H-M   'P 1'
#
loop_
_entity.id
_entity.type
_entity.pdbx_description
1 polymer ?
#
loop_
_entity_poly.entity_id
_entity_poly.type
_entity_poly.pdbx_seq_one_letter_code
_entity_poly.pdbx_strand_id
1 'polypeptide(L)'
;MFRLPTVMKQVRPVCRALAPHLTRAYAKDVKFGADARALMLQGVDLLADAVAVTMGPKGRTVIIEQSWGSPKVTKDGVTVAKSIDLKDKYKNIGAKLVQDVANNTNEEAGDGTTTATVLARAIAKEGFDTISKGANPVEIRRGVMMAVDTVIQELKKLSKPVTTPEEIAQVATISANGDVEIGSIISNAMKKVGRKGVITVKDGKTLHDELEIIEGMKFDRGYISPYFINTAKGQKCEFQDAYILLCEKKISSVQTIVPALEIANQHRKPLVIVAEDVDGEALSTLVLNRLKVGLQVVAVKAPGFGDNRKNQLRDMAIATGGTVFGDETLGLALEDIQAHDFGKVGEVQITKDDTLLLKGGGSPADIEKRAAEIAEQLESTTSDYEKEKLNERLAKLSDGVAVLKIGGTSDVEVNEKKDRVTDALNATRAAVEEGIVPGGGCALLRCIPCLEKMQTANEDQKIGEYTLIFDLLP
;
A
#
# COMPACT_ATOMS: atom_id res chain seq x y z
N MET A 1 -55.81 -1.98 -60.52
CA MET A 1 -54.78 -1.08 -61.08
C MET A 1 -54.73 0.15 -60.18
N PHE A 2 -53.82 0.21 -59.22
CA PHE A 2 -52.40 0.61 -59.30
C PHE A 2 -52.19 2.09 -58.93
N ARG A 3 -51.51 2.25 -57.78
CA ARG A 3 -50.67 3.37 -57.30
C ARG A 3 -51.33 4.58 -56.64
N LEU A 4 -51.41 4.47 -55.31
CA LEU A 4 -51.28 5.60 -54.37
C LEU A 4 -49.97 6.37 -54.62
N PRO A 5 -49.96 7.71 -54.57
CA PRO A 5 -48.74 8.50 -54.64
C PRO A 5 -47.91 8.37 -53.36
N THR A 6 -46.63 8.13 -53.56
CA THR A 6 -45.63 7.84 -52.54
C THR A 6 -45.29 9.11 -51.76
N VAL A 7 -46.00 9.36 -50.64
CA VAL A 7 -45.50 10.22 -49.56
C VAL A 7 -44.40 9.46 -48.83
N MET A 8 -43.19 9.48 -49.37
CA MET A 8 -41.95 9.17 -48.66
C MET A 8 -40.75 9.47 -49.56
N LYS A 9 -40.06 10.58 -49.28
CA LYS A 9 -38.59 10.71 -49.35
C LYS A 9 -38.22 12.16 -49.05
N GLN A 10 -37.85 12.42 -47.80
CA GLN A 10 -36.79 13.34 -47.33
C GLN A 10 -37.13 13.85 -45.93
N VAL A 11 -37.13 12.95 -44.95
CA VAL A 11 -36.78 13.32 -43.57
C VAL A 11 -35.39 12.74 -43.34
N ARG A 12 -34.38 13.44 -43.86
CA ARG A 12 -33.02 13.32 -43.31
C ARG A 12 -33.03 14.09 -42.00
N PRO A 13 -32.51 13.53 -40.90
CA PRO A 13 -32.44 14.26 -39.65
C PRO A 13 -31.52 15.47 -39.87
N VAL A 14 -32.11 16.66 -39.76
CA VAL A 14 -31.41 17.93 -39.57
C VAL A 14 -30.78 17.88 -38.18
N CYS A 15 -29.70 17.11 -38.03
CA CYS A 15 -28.94 17.00 -36.78
C CYS A 15 -27.43 16.82 -37.01
N ARG A 16 -26.91 17.26 -38.16
CA ARG A 16 -25.45 17.31 -38.41
C ARG A 16 -24.89 18.71 -38.68
N ALA A 17 -25.71 19.74 -38.58
CA ALA A 17 -25.31 21.13 -38.84
C ALA A 17 -25.33 22.04 -37.59
N LEU A 18 -25.61 21.52 -36.40
CA LEU A 18 -25.71 22.32 -35.16
C LEU A 18 -24.81 21.82 -34.00
N ALA A 19 -23.66 21.23 -34.31
CA ALA A 19 -22.65 20.99 -33.27
C ALA A 19 -21.20 20.94 -33.80
N PRO A 20 -20.60 22.08 -34.20
CA PRO A 20 -19.14 22.20 -34.19
C PRO A 20 -18.58 22.57 -32.81
N HIS A 21 -19.43 22.77 -31.78
CA HIS A 21 -19.03 23.39 -30.51
C HIS A 21 -19.13 22.51 -29.24
N LEU A 22 -19.22 21.18 -29.36
CA LEU A 22 -19.25 20.28 -28.19
C LEU A 22 -18.21 19.14 -28.20
N THR A 23 -17.18 19.24 -29.03
CA THR A 23 -15.88 18.60 -28.73
C THR A 23 -14.96 19.70 -28.24
N ARG A 24 -14.83 19.85 -26.92
CA ARG A 24 -13.74 20.64 -26.33
C ARG A 24 -12.45 19.85 -26.52
N ALA A 25 -11.98 19.78 -27.77
CA ALA A 25 -10.66 19.26 -28.07
C ALA A 25 -9.67 20.32 -27.56
N TYR A 26 -8.97 20.01 -26.48
CA TYR A 26 -7.89 20.86 -26.01
C TYR A 26 -6.80 20.88 -27.08
N ALA A 27 -6.44 22.09 -27.56
CA ALA A 27 -5.25 22.26 -28.38
C ALA A 27 -4.04 21.68 -27.63
N LYS A 28 -3.21 20.91 -28.34
CA LYS A 28 -2.02 20.26 -27.78
C LYS A 28 -0.77 20.96 -28.29
N ASP A 29 0.13 21.28 -27.39
CA ASP A 29 1.48 21.71 -27.72
C ASP A 29 2.40 20.49 -27.84
N VAL A 30 3.21 20.42 -28.88
CA VAL A 30 4.04 19.26 -29.21
C VAL A 30 5.47 19.72 -29.44
N LYS A 31 6.40 19.14 -28.68
CA LYS A 31 7.84 19.35 -28.81
C LYS A 31 8.54 18.04 -29.17
N PHE A 32 9.63 18.16 -29.93
CA PHE A 32 10.36 17.02 -30.47
C PHE A 32 11.82 17.03 -30.05
N GLY A 33 12.44 15.85 -30.05
CA GLY A 33 13.89 15.70 -29.97
C GLY A 33 14.52 16.25 -28.67
N ALA A 34 15.67 16.92 -28.83
CA ALA A 34 16.50 17.38 -27.73
C ALA A 34 15.80 18.44 -26.85
N ASP A 35 15.01 19.33 -27.44
CA ASP A 35 14.32 20.40 -26.70
C ASP A 35 13.31 19.85 -25.70
N ALA A 36 12.55 18.82 -26.10
CA ALA A 36 11.61 18.14 -25.20
C ALA A 36 12.35 17.41 -24.08
N ARG A 37 13.45 16.71 -24.40
CA ARG A 37 14.27 15.99 -23.42
C ARG A 37 14.91 16.93 -22.41
N ALA A 38 15.46 18.07 -22.85
CA ALA A 38 16.06 19.06 -21.97
C ALA A 38 15.05 19.63 -20.96
N LEU A 39 13.81 19.89 -21.39
CA LEU A 39 12.75 20.35 -20.49
C LEU A 39 12.31 19.28 -19.50
N MET A 40 12.16 18.02 -19.96
CA MET A 40 11.84 16.91 -19.05
C MET A 40 12.96 16.70 -18.02
N LEU A 41 14.23 16.73 -18.45
CA LEU A 41 15.39 16.57 -17.58
C LEU A 41 15.45 17.68 -16.52
N GLN A 42 15.18 18.93 -16.87
CA GLN A 42 15.07 20.00 -15.87
C GLN A 42 14.00 19.74 -14.80
N GLY A 43 12.91 19.07 -15.18
CA GLY A 43 11.88 18.66 -14.22
C GLY A 43 12.33 17.51 -13.31
N VAL A 44 13.04 16.53 -13.89
CA VAL A 44 13.67 15.42 -13.17
C VAL A 44 14.70 15.94 -12.16
N ASP A 45 15.62 16.81 -12.61
CA ASP A 45 16.67 17.40 -11.78
C ASP A 45 16.08 18.20 -10.61
N LEU A 46 15.10 19.07 -10.88
CA LEU A 46 14.49 19.88 -9.83
C LEU A 46 13.84 19.04 -8.73
N LEU A 47 13.12 17.97 -9.11
CA LEU A 47 12.50 17.07 -8.14
C LEU A 47 13.55 16.25 -7.38
N ALA A 48 14.50 15.67 -8.12
CA ALA A 48 15.54 14.84 -7.54
C ALA A 48 16.49 15.64 -6.64
N ASP A 49 16.78 16.91 -6.93
CA ASP A 49 17.58 17.78 -6.06
C ASP A 49 16.86 18.09 -4.74
N ALA A 50 15.54 18.30 -4.80
CA ALA A 50 14.72 18.51 -3.61
C ALA A 50 14.62 17.25 -2.73
N VAL A 51 14.63 16.06 -3.34
CA VAL A 51 14.57 14.77 -2.62
C VAL A 51 15.96 14.34 -2.14
N ALA A 52 17.02 14.51 -2.93
CA ALA A 52 18.36 14.01 -2.62
C ALA A 52 18.96 14.58 -1.33
N VAL A 53 18.55 15.79 -0.92
CA VAL A 53 19.02 16.40 0.33
C VAL A 53 18.58 15.62 1.58
N THR A 54 17.57 14.74 1.49
CA THR A 54 17.10 13.92 2.61
C THR A 54 17.93 12.64 2.79
N MET A 55 18.83 12.31 1.85
CA MET A 55 19.55 11.04 1.87
C MET A 55 20.55 10.91 3.03
N GLY A 56 20.53 9.75 3.69
CA GLY A 56 21.55 9.32 4.65
C GLY A 56 21.49 10.03 6.01
N PRO A 57 22.42 9.70 6.93
CA PRO A 57 22.38 10.18 8.32
C PRO A 57 22.58 11.70 8.43
N LYS A 58 23.31 12.30 7.48
CA LYS A 58 23.52 13.76 7.39
C LYS A 58 22.50 14.46 6.47
N GLY A 59 21.51 13.74 5.97
CA GLY A 59 20.41 14.30 5.20
C GLY A 59 19.58 15.27 6.04
N ARG A 60 19.07 16.32 5.39
CA ARG A 60 18.28 17.39 5.99
C ARG A 60 16.79 17.16 5.74
N THR A 61 15.95 17.74 6.60
CA THR A 61 14.50 17.74 6.43
C THR A 61 14.06 18.77 5.40
N VAL A 62 12.97 18.47 4.69
CA VAL A 62 12.28 19.37 3.78
C VAL A 62 10.98 19.85 4.43
N ILE A 63 10.67 21.13 4.27
CA ILE A 63 9.44 21.75 4.77
C ILE A 63 8.48 21.89 3.60
N ILE A 64 7.26 21.37 3.77
CA ILE A 64 6.21 21.34 2.75
C ILE A 64 5.01 22.13 3.27
N GLU A 65 4.62 23.17 2.55
CA GLU A 65 3.40 23.93 2.82
C GLU A 65 2.18 23.01 2.72
N GLN A 66 1.26 23.15 3.68
CA GLN A 66 -0.03 22.47 3.65
C GLN A 66 -1.11 23.51 3.37
N SER A 67 -2.10 23.16 2.54
CA SER A 67 -3.22 24.06 2.23
C SER A 67 -4.04 24.47 3.46
N TRP A 68 -3.94 23.70 4.55
CA TRP A 68 -4.50 24.02 5.86
C TRP A 68 -3.57 23.50 6.98
N GLY A 69 -3.55 24.21 8.11
CA GLY A 69 -2.77 23.80 9.28
C GLY A 69 -1.28 24.18 9.21
N SER A 70 -0.47 23.54 10.03
CA SER A 70 0.97 23.75 10.09
C SER A 70 1.70 23.05 8.92
N PRO A 71 2.84 23.59 8.45
CA PRO A 71 3.62 22.93 7.41
C PRO A 71 4.10 21.54 7.86
N LYS A 72 4.22 20.61 6.90
CA LYS A 72 4.78 19.28 7.17
C LYS A 72 6.31 19.37 7.09
N VAL A 73 6.99 18.87 8.10
CA VAL A 73 8.45 18.66 8.10
C VAL A 73 8.68 17.17 7.86
N THR A 74 9.50 16.82 6.88
CA THR A 74 9.72 15.40 6.54
C THR A 74 11.12 15.15 6.02
N LYS A 75 11.60 13.92 6.24
CA LYS A 75 12.80 13.36 5.60
C LYS A 75 12.45 12.24 4.61
N ASP A 76 11.17 11.90 4.49
CA ASP A 76 10.70 10.88 3.56
C ASP A 76 10.70 11.40 2.11
N GLY A 77 11.47 10.72 1.26
CA GLY A 77 11.62 11.06 -0.14
C GLY A 77 10.32 10.96 -0.94
N VAL A 78 9.42 10.03 -0.62
CA VAL A 78 8.15 9.91 -1.36
C VAL A 78 7.19 11.03 -1.03
N THR A 79 7.13 11.46 0.23
CA THR A 79 6.34 12.63 0.63
C THR A 79 6.84 13.90 -0.07
N VAL A 80 8.16 14.10 -0.13
CA VAL A 80 8.75 15.25 -0.85
C VAL A 80 8.41 15.17 -2.34
N ALA A 81 8.64 14.02 -2.98
CA ALA A 81 8.37 13.84 -4.41
C ALA A 81 6.90 14.12 -4.75
N LYS A 82 5.95 13.58 -3.98
CA LYS A 82 4.49 13.78 -4.19
C LYS A 82 4.06 15.25 -4.08
N SER A 83 4.77 16.06 -3.31
CA SER A 83 4.42 17.47 -3.08
C SER A 83 4.83 18.41 -4.21
N ILE A 84 5.69 17.95 -5.13
CA ILE A 84 6.27 18.79 -6.17
C ILE A 84 5.42 18.72 -7.43
N ASP A 85 4.71 19.80 -7.76
CA ASP A 85 4.04 19.97 -9.04
C ASP A 85 4.59 21.21 -9.76
N LEU A 86 4.96 21.05 -11.03
CA LEU A 86 5.59 22.11 -11.82
C LEU A 86 4.59 22.76 -12.75
N LYS A 87 4.66 24.09 -12.83
CA LYS A 87 3.77 24.90 -13.70
C LYS A 87 4.00 24.62 -15.19
N ASP A 88 5.26 24.42 -15.58
CA ASP A 88 5.61 24.03 -16.95
C ASP A 88 5.23 22.57 -17.18
N LYS A 89 4.41 22.33 -18.21
CA LYS A 89 3.88 21.00 -18.53
C LYS A 89 4.97 19.97 -18.84
N TYR A 90 6.04 20.35 -19.54
CA TYR A 90 7.10 19.41 -19.93
C TYR A 90 7.99 19.05 -18.74
N LYS A 91 8.33 20.05 -17.91
CA LYS A 91 9.02 19.80 -16.64
C LYS A 91 8.17 18.93 -15.72
N ASN A 92 6.87 19.19 -15.66
CA ASN A 92 5.96 18.40 -14.83
C ASN A 92 5.85 16.94 -15.29
N ILE A 93 5.93 16.67 -16.60
CA ILE A 93 6.00 15.28 -17.09
C ILE A 93 7.23 14.58 -16.52
N GLY A 94 8.40 15.22 -16.60
CA GLY A 94 9.64 14.69 -16.01
C GLY A 94 9.50 14.43 -14.51
N ALA A 95 8.98 15.41 -13.76
CA ALA A 95 8.73 15.27 -12.33
C ALA A 95 7.76 14.12 -12.01
N LYS A 96 6.65 13.99 -12.74
CA LYS A 96 5.67 12.92 -12.53
C LYS A 96 6.25 11.52 -12.77
N LEU A 97 7.10 11.35 -13.79
CA LEU A 97 7.75 10.06 -14.03
C LEU A 97 8.65 9.64 -12.86
N VAL A 98 9.36 10.58 -12.23
CA VAL A 98 10.19 10.28 -11.06
C VAL A 98 9.35 10.06 -9.80
N GLN A 99 8.22 10.77 -9.67
CA GLN A 99 7.24 10.49 -8.61
C GLN A 99 6.72 9.06 -8.69
N ASP A 100 6.43 8.58 -9.89
CA ASP A 100 5.96 7.20 -10.09
C ASP A 100 7.03 6.19 -9.65
N VAL A 101 8.31 6.46 -9.92
CA VAL A 101 9.43 5.63 -9.41
C VAL A 101 9.43 5.59 -7.89
N ALA A 102 9.41 6.75 -7.22
CA ALA A 102 9.40 6.83 -5.77
C ALA A 102 8.16 6.15 -5.15
N ASN A 103 6.98 6.30 -5.79
CA ASN A 103 5.74 5.69 -5.34
C ASN A 103 5.79 4.17 -5.44
N ASN A 104 6.22 3.63 -6.58
CA ASN A 104 6.32 2.19 -6.79
C ASN A 104 7.30 1.55 -5.81
N THR A 105 8.47 2.16 -5.59
CA THR A 105 9.43 1.69 -4.58
C THR A 105 8.83 1.71 -3.17
N ASN A 106 8.06 2.75 -2.83
CA ASN A 106 7.41 2.82 -1.53
C ASN A 106 6.30 1.76 -1.37
N GLU A 107 5.55 1.47 -2.42
CA GLU A 107 4.49 0.45 -2.38
C GLU A 107 5.08 -0.96 -2.29
N GLU A 108 6.21 -1.22 -2.94
CA GLU A 108 6.83 -2.55 -3.00
C GLU A 108 7.76 -2.85 -1.81
N ALA A 109 8.63 -1.91 -1.43
CA ALA A 109 9.64 -2.12 -0.39
C ALA A 109 9.39 -1.31 0.90
N GLY A 110 8.64 -0.21 0.81
CA GLY A 110 8.33 0.65 1.96
C GLY A 110 9.53 1.42 2.56
N ASP A 111 10.68 1.42 1.89
CA ASP A 111 11.88 2.23 2.14
C ASP A 111 12.66 2.37 0.80
N GLY A 112 13.71 3.19 0.74
CA GLY A 112 14.58 3.32 -0.43
C GLY A 112 14.11 4.31 -1.49
N THR A 113 13.05 5.08 -1.21
CA THR A 113 12.42 6.05 -2.11
C THR A 113 13.41 7.12 -2.61
N THR A 114 14.25 7.62 -1.72
CA THR A 114 15.30 8.61 -2.03
C THR A 114 16.39 7.99 -2.91
N THR A 115 16.80 6.75 -2.64
CA THR A 115 17.78 6.00 -3.44
C THR A 115 17.25 5.76 -4.85
N ALA A 116 16.00 5.32 -4.99
CA ALA A 116 15.36 5.11 -6.29
C ALA A 116 15.27 6.41 -7.11
N THR A 117 14.96 7.54 -6.45
CA THR A 117 14.89 8.86 -7.09
C THR A 117 16.25 9.30 -7.65
N VAL A 118 17.34 9.16 -6.88
CA VAL A 118 18.67 9.57 -7.37
C VAL A 118 19.20 8.67 -8.47
N LEU A 119 18.92 7.36 -8.41
CA LEU A 119 19.27 6.41 -9.47
C LEU A 119 18.48 6.72 -10.74
N ALA A 120 17.19 7.02 -10.63
CA ALA A 120 16.36 7.40 -11.76
C ALA A 120 16.86 8.70 -12.43
N ARG A 121 17.27 9.70 -11.65
CA ARG A 121 17.90 10.92 -12.18
C ARG A 121 19.17 10.59 -12.95
N ALA A 122 20.07 9.80 -12.37
CA ALA A 122 21.36 9.47 -12.97
C ALA A 122 21.17 8.76 -14.33
N ILE A 123 20.35 7.70 -14.35
CA ILE A 123 20.02 6.96 -15.56
C ILE A 123 19.35 7.85 -16.62
N ALA A 124 18.44 8.75 -16.21
CA ALA A 124 17.78 9.66 -17.14
C ALA A 124 18.76 10.67 -17.76
N LYS A 125 19.69 11.20 -16.96
CA LYS A 125 20.67 12.19 -17.40
C LYS A 125 21.66 11.59 -18.40
N GLU A 126 22.30 10.48 -18.04
CA GLU A 126 23.27 9.79 -18.90
C GLU A 126 22.61 9.20 -20.15
N GLY A 127 21.38 8.67 -20.00
CA GLY A 127 20.57 8.21 -21.12
C GLY A 127 20.24 9.32 -22.12
N PHE A 128 19.82 10.50 -21.64
CA PHE A 128 19.51 11.63 -22.53
C PHE A 128 20.76 12.22 -23.21
N ASP A 129 21.90 12.27 -22.51
CA ASP A 129 23.17 12.71 -23.11
C ASP A 129 23.58 11.75 -24.24
N THR A 130 23.49 10.45 -24.02
CA THR A 130 23.92 9.48 -25.04
C THR A 130 23.00 9.42 -26.25
N ILE A 131 21.69 9.56 -26.05
CA ILE A 131 20.72 9.66 -27.17
C ILE A 131 21.00 10.92 -28.01
N SER A 132 21.48 12.01 -27.40
CA SER A 132 21.85 13.21 -28.15
C SER A 132 23.02 12.99 -29.13
N LYS A 133 23.87 12.00 -28.85
CA LYS A 133 25.02 11.58 -29.69
C LYS A 133 24.64 10.63 -30.84
N GLY A 134 23.34 10.32 -31.01
CA GLY A 134 22.83 9.51 -32.13
C GLY A 134 22.66 8.03 -31.86
N ALA A 135 22.83 7.60 -30.61
CA ALA A 135 22.66 6.20 -30.18
C ALA A 135 21.18 5.76 -30.19
N ASN A 136 20.93 4.45 -30.33
CA ASN A 136 19.57 3.91 -30.36
C ASN A 136 18.96 3.79 -28.95
N PRO A 137 17.91 4.56 -28.61
CA PRO A 137 17.33 4.54 -27.25
C PRO A 137 16.79 3.18 -26.82
N VAL A 138 16.33 2.36 -27.77
CA VAL A 138 15.73 1.05 -27.47
C VAL A 138 16.80 0.03 -27.10
N GLU A 139 17.94 0.04 -27.80
CA GLU A 139 19.05 -0.85 -27.51
C GLU A 139 19.77 -0.45 -26.22
N ILE A 140 19.92 0.85 -25.95
CA ILE A 140 20.41 1.35 -24.65
C ILE A 140 19.52 0.84 -23.52
N ARG A 141 18.20 0.99 -23.65
CA ARG A 141 17.25 0.47 -22.64
C ARG A 141 17.43 -1.03 -22.40
N ARG A 142 17.65 -1.82 -23.46
CA ARG A 142 17.91 -3.26 -23.31
C ARG A 142 19.21 -3.51 -22.55
N GLY A 143 20.28 -2.80 -22.87
CA GLY A 143 21.55 -2.88 -22.15
C GLY A 143 21.41 -2.56 -20.66
N VAL A 144 20.69 -1.47 -20.33
CA VAL A 144 20.38 -1.08 -18.94
C VAL A 144 19.62 -2.21 -18.22
N MET A 145 18.57 -2.76 -18.83
CA MET A 145 17.77 -3.83 -18.20
C MET A 145 18.60 -5.09 -17.94
N MET A 146 19.44 -5.51 -18.91
CA MET A 146 20.34 -6.66 -18.73
C MET A 146 21.34 -6.47 -17.59
N ALA A 147 21.89 -5.26 -17.47
CA ALA A 147 22.81 -4.91 -16.40
C ALA A 147 22.09 -4.87 -15.04
N VAL A 148 20.87 -4.33 -14.96
CA VAL A 148 20.03 -4.38 -13.74
C VAL A 148 19.78 -5.84 -13.30
N ASP A 149 19.39 -6.71 -14.23
CA ASP A 149 19.15 -8.14 -13.93
C ASP A 149 20.41 -8.82 -13.37
N THR A 150 21.57 -8.50 -13.95
CA THR A 150 22.87 -9.03 -13.50
C THR A 150 23.22 -8.53 -12.10
N VAL A 151 22.99 -7.23 -11.82
CA VAL A 151 23.21 -6.64 -10.49
C VAL A 151 22.29 -7.26 -9.45
N ILE A 152 21.00 -7.47 -9.77
CA ILE A 152 20.04 -8.11 -8.85
C ILE A 152 20.51 -9.52 -8.49
N GLN A 153 20.99 -10.30 -9.46
CA GLN A 153 21.51 -11.64 -9.19
C GLN A 153 22.75 -11.60 -8.28
N GLU A 154 23.64 -10.62 -8.47
CA GLU A 154 24.82 -10.48 -7.63
C GLU A 154 24.46 -10.01 -6.20
N LEU A 155 23.50 -9.09 -6.06
CA LEU A 155 22.96 -8.67 -4.76
C LEU A 155 22.36 -9.85 -3.99
N LYS A 156 21.64 -10.75 -4.67
CA LYS A 156 21.12 -11.98 -4.03
C LYS A 156 22.23 -12.90 -3.54
N LYS A 157 23.40 -12.95 -4.20
CA LYS A 157 24.56 -13.71 -3.74
C LYS A 157 25.27 -13.03 -2.56
N LEU A 158 25.28 -11.71 -2.53
CA LEU A 158 25.84 -10.91 -1.43
C LEU A 158 24.92 -10.90 -0.20
N SER A 159 23.63 -11.18 -0.36
CA SER A 159 22.65 -11.16 0.73
C SER A 159 22.97 -12.20 1.79
N LYS A 160 22.87 -11.78 3.06
CA LYS A 160 22.97 -12.63 4.24
C LYS A 160 21.61 -12.64 4.96
N PRO A 161 21.04 -13.83 5.26
CA PRO A 161 19.82 -13.92 6.06
C PRO A 161 19.99 -13.34 7.47
N VAL A 162 18.95 -12.65 7.96
CA VAL A 162 18.90 -12.09 9.31
C VAL A 162 18.57 -13.19 10.32
N THR A 163 19.49 -13.44 11.24
CA THR A 163 19.37 -14.53 12.21
C THR A 163 19.19 -14.03 13.63
N THR A 164 19.84 -12.93 13.97
CA THR A 164 19.89 -12.39 15.34
C THR A 164 18.92 -11.23 15.53
N PRO A 165 18.31 -11.08 16.72
CA PRO A 165 17.48 -9.91 17.01
C PRO A 165 18.27 -8.59 17.04
N GLU A 166 19.58 -8.66 17.25
CA GLU A 166 20.50 -7.52 17.17
C GLU A 166 20.60 -6.99 15.74
N GLU A 167 20.69 -7.88 14.74
CA GLU A 167 20.65 -7.51 13.31
C GLU A 167 19.31 -6.82 12.96
N ILE A 168 18.18 -7.30 13.49
CA ILE A 168 16.86 -6.64 13.32
C ILE A 168 16.88 -5.22 13.91
N ALA A 169 17.41 -5.07 15.12
CA ALA A 169 17.53 -3.76 15.77
C ALA A 169 18.44 -2.82 14.99
N GLN A 170 19.53 -3.33 14.39
CA GLN A 170 20.44 -2.55 13.55
C GLN A 170 19.74 -2.04 12.29
N VAL A 171 19.02 -2.90 11.57
CA VAL A 171 18.23 -2.50 10.38
C VAL A 171 17.23 -1.41 10.75
N ALA A 172 16.45 -1.63 11.82
CA ALA A 172 15.48 -0.66 12.30
C ALA A 172 16.12 0.68 12.67
N THR A 173 17.26 0.66 13.39
CA THR A 173 17.98 1.86 13.80
C THR A 173 18.48 2.66 12.59
N ILE A 174 19.02 1.97 11.58
CA ILE A 174 19.56 2.62 10.38
C ILE A 174 18.43 3.27 9.58
N SER A 175 17.33 2.56 9.32
CA SER A 175 16.17 3.11 8.60
C SER A 175 15.46 4.21 9.40
N ALA A 176 15.47 4.15 10.74
CA ALA A 176 14.96 5.22 11.61
C ALA A 176 15.91 6.44 11.74
N ASN A 177 16.87 6.60 10.82
CA ASN A 177 17.85 7.68 10.79
C ASN A 177 18.80 7.72 12.01
N GLY A 178 19.24 6.55 12.48
CA GLY A 178 20.17 6.41 13.60
C GLY A 178 19.51 6.40 14.99
N ASP A 179 18.18 6.30 15.04
CA ASP A 179 17.41 6.31 16.28
C ASP A 179 17.38 4.92 16.93
N VAL A 180 18.20 4.75 17.96
CA VAL A 180 18.39 3.48 18.68
C VAL A 180 17.14 3.09 19.48
N GLU A 181 16.37 4.07 19.97
CA GLU A 181 15.16 3.81 20.75
C GLU A 181 14.10 3.15 19.85
N ILE A 182 13.88 3.72 18.66
CA ILE A 182 12.98 3.14 17.65
C ILE A 182 13.43 1.72 17.29
N GLY A 183 14.73 1.52 17.06
CA GLY A 183 15.26 0.20 16.72
C GLY A 183 15.06 -0.85 17.81
N SER A 184 15.24 -0.46 19.07
CA SER A 184 14.99 -1.32 20.24
C SER A 184 13.51 -1.69 20.36
N ILE A 185 12.62 -0.71 20.21
CA ILE A 185 11.17 -0.91 20.32
C ILE A 185 10.66 -1.84 19.21
N ILE A 186 11.11 -1.67 17.97
CA ILE A 186 10.75 -2.55 16.85
C ILE A 186 11.26 -3.98 17.08
N SER A 187 12.51 -4.14 17.52
CA SER A 187 13.08 -5.45 17.84
C SER A 187 12.30 -6.13 18.98
N ASN A 188 11.93 -5.39 20.02
CA ASN A 188 11.12 -5.92 21.12
C ASN A 188 9.70 -6.29 20.67
N ALA A 189 9.08 -5.50 19.79
CA ALA A 189 7.79 -5.82 19.20
C ALA A 189 7.89 -7.15 18.42
N MET A 190 8.84 -7.26 17.49
CA MET A 190 9.06 -8.49 16.69
C MET A 190 9.41 -9.72 17.54
N LYS A 191 10.09 -9.56 18.67
CA LYS A 191 10.33 -10.67 19.60
C LYS A 191 9.05 -11.19 20.23
N LYS A 192 8.10 -10.30 20.54
CA LYS A 192 6.85 -10.66 21.23
C LYS A 192 5.78 -11.19 20.29
N VAL A 193 5.60 -10.57 19.12
CA VAL A 193 4.59 -11.01 18.12
C VAL A 193 5.14 -12.00 17.09
N GLY A 194 6.44 -12.30 17.16
CA GLY A 194 7.13 -13.12 16.18
C GLY A 194 7.53 -12.33 14.92
N ARG A 195 8.42 -12.93 14.11
CA ARG A 195 8.99 -12.29 12.90
C ARG A 195 7.94 -11.96 11.83
N LYS A 196 6.87 -12.74 11.77
CA LYS A 196 5.73 -12.55 10.86
C LYS A 196 4.52 -11.90 11.56
N GLY A 197 4.70 -11.46 12.80
CA GLY A 197 3.65 -10.84 13.60
C GLY A 197 3.21 -9.50 13.04
N VAL A 198 1.97 -9.12 13.36
CA VAL A 198 1.41 -7.84 12.94
C VAL A 198 1.88 -6.75 13.89
N ILE A 199 2.48 -5.71 13.33
CA ILE A 199 2.93 -4.51 14.05
C ILE A 199 2.29 -3.31 13.39
N THR A 200 1.72 -2.41 14.20
CA THR A 200 1.06 -1.17 13.77
C THR A 200 1.57 0.04 14.53
N VAL A 201 1.50 1.20 13.89
CA VAL A 201 2.02 2.46 14.43
C VAL A 201 0.87 3.45 14.60
N LYS A 202 0.76 4.06 15.77
CA LYS A 202 -0.29 5.01 16.16
C LYS A 202 0.31 6.24 16.82
N ASP A 203 -0.51 7.29 16.88
CA ASP A 203 -0.15 8.53 17.56
C ASP A 203 -0.29 8.31 19.06
N GLY A 204 0.80 8.51 19.80
CA GLY A 204 0.83 8.47 21.26
C GLY A 204 0.27 9.76 21.84
N LYS A 205 -0.35 9.64 23.03
CA LYS A 205 -0.78 10.81 23.83
C LYS A 205 0.28 11.25 24.84
N THR A 206 1.31 10.45 25.01
CA THR A 206 2.40 10.64 25.96
C THR A 206 3.63 11.19 25.26
N LEU A 207 4.61 11.66 26.03
CA LEU A 207 5.89 12.15 25.50
C LEU A 207 6.81 11.02 25.05
N HIS A 208 6.59 9.81 25.57
CA HIS A 208 7.44 8.65 25.34
C HIS A 208 6.75 7.64 24.44
N ASP A 209 7.54 6.84 23.74
CA ASP A 209 7.00 5.77 22.91
C ASP A 209 6.55 4.59 23.78
N GLU A 210 5.42 4.00 23.41
CA GLU A 210 4.84 2.85 24.14
C GLU A 210 4.63 1.67 23.19
N LEU A 211 4.96 0.46 23.67
CA LEU A 211 4.64 -0.81 23.01
C LEU A 211 3.51 -1.49 23.78
N GLU A 212 2.32 -1.52 23.18
CA GLU A 212 1.16 -2.28 23.69
C GLU A 212 0.96 -3.52 22.83
N ILE A 213 0.69 -4.68 23.44
CA ILE A 213 0.29 -5.88 22.72
C ILE A 213 -1.21 -6.01 22.93
N ILE A 214 -1.94 -6.09 21.84
CA ILE A 214 -3.39 -6.06 21.82
C ILE A 214 -3.87 -7.25 21.00
N GLU A 215 -4.91 -7.92 21.46
CA GLU A 215 -5.57 -8.93 20.64
C GLU A 215 -6.16 -8.27 19.37
N GLY A 216 -5.83 -8.84 18.22
CA GLY A 216 -6.27 -8.33 16.94
C GLY A 216 -5.93 -9.30 15.81
N MET A 217 -6.53 -9.04 14.65
CA MET A 217 -6.45 -9.91 13.49
C MET A 217 -6.20 -9.10 12.23
N LYS A 218 -5.23 -9.53 11.41
CA LYS A 218 -4.97 -8.97 10.07
C LYS A 218 -5.29 -9.98 8.98
N PHE A 219 -5.89 -9.52 7.89
CA PHE A 219 -6.07 -10.30 6.67
C PHE A 219 -5.91 -9.47 5.39
N ASP A 220 -5.51 -10.13 4.31
CA ASP A 220 -5.03 -9.49 3.07
C ASP A 220 -6.21 -9.24 2.10
N ARG A 221 -7.19 -8.47 2.58
CA ARG A 221 -8.25 -7.89 1.76
C ARG A 221 -8.49 -6.45 2.17
N GLY A 222 -8.41 -5.52 1.23
CA GLY A 222 -8.73 -4.12 1.47
C GLY A 222 -10.15 -3.69 1.09
N TYR A 223 -10.37 -2.38 1.07
CA TYR A 223 -11.65 -1.79 0.69
C TYR A 223 -11.98 -2.07 -0.78
N ILE A 224 -13.26 -2.35 -1.07
CA ILE A 224 -13.74 -2.59 -2.44
C ILE A 224 -13.73 -1.29 -3.26
N SER A 225 -13.97 -0.14 -2.61
CA SER A 225 -14.03 1.17 -3.26
C SER A 225 -13.16 2.19 -2.54
N PRO A 226 -12.33 2.98 -3.27
CA PRO A 226 -11.50 4.03 -2.65
C PRO A 226 -12.33 5.17 -2.05
N TYR A 227 -13.62 5.27 -2.38
CA TYR A 227 -14.51 6.28 -1.78
C TYR A 227 -14.82 6.04 -0.29
N PHE A 228 -14.44 4.88 0.26
CA PHE A 228 -14.55 4.64 1.70
C PHE A 228 -13.43 5.28 2.53
N ILE A 229 -12.32 5.69 1.89
CA ILE A 229 -11.19 6.36 2.54
C ILE A 229 -11.71 7.56 3.33
N ASN A 230 -11.34 7.62 4.61
CA ASN A 230 -11.74 8.69 5.52
C ASN A 230 -10.55 9.46 6.09
N THR A 231 -9.33 8.98 5.84
CA THR A 231 -8.10 9.57 6.34
C THR A 231 -7.39 10.33 5.22
N ALA A 232 -6.93 11.55 5.50
CA ALA A 232 -6.18 12.37 4.53
C ALA A 232 -4.71 11.92 4.40
N LYS A 233 -4.18 11.24 5.43
CA LYS A 233 -2.81 10.73 5.51
C LYS A 233 -2.79 9.21 5.27
N GLY A 234 -2.42 8.82 4.07
CA GLY A 234 -2.45 7.42 3.63
C GLY A 234 -3.82 7.03 3.07
N GLN A 235 -3.84 6.16 2.07
CA GLN A 235 -5.08 5.65 1.45
C GLN A 235 -5.70 4.59 2.38
N LYS A 236 -6.26 5.04 3.51
CA LYS A 236 -6.78 4.17 4.58
C LYS A 236 -8.16 4.61 5.07
N CYS A 237 -8.95 3.63 5.50
CA CYS A 237 -10.20 3.82 6.22
C CYS A 237 -10.00 3.40 7.68
N GLU A 238 -10.20 4.31 8.62
CA GLU A 238 -10.00 4.09 10.06
C GLU A 238 -11.29 4.32 10.84
N PHE A 239 -11.74 3.33 11.60
CA PHE A 239 -12.94 3.44 12.44
C PHE A 239 -12.63 3.06 13.89
N GLN A 240 -13.31 3.73 14.81
CA GLN A 240 -13.27 3.44 16.24
C GLN A 240 -14.64 2.92 16.68
N ASP A 241 -14.66 1.97 17.63
CA ASP A 241 -15.86 1.35 18.19
C ASP A 241 -16.88 0.90 17.14
N ALA A 242 -16.40 0.17 16.13
CA ALA A 242 -17.18 -0.23 14.96
C ALA A 242 -17.93 -1.56 15.17
N TYR A 243 -19.04 -1.69 14.45
CA TYR A 243 -19.71 -2.97 14.23
C TYR A 243 -19.13 -3.70 13.02
N ILE A 244 -19.12 -5.02 13.09
CA ILE A 244 -18.71 -5.92 12.01
C ILE A 244 -19.88 -6.79 11.61
N LEU A 245 -20.25 -6.70 10.34
CA LEU A 245 -21.18 -7.62 9.70
C LEU A 245 -20.38 -8.69 8.94
N LEU A 246 -20.60 -9.95 9.29
CA LEU A 246 -19.95 -11.09 8.64
C LEU A 246 -20.98 -11.85 7.81
N CYS A 247 -20.78 -11.93 6.49
CA CYS A 247 -21.67 -12.65 5.59
C CYS A 247 -20.87 -13.63 4.73
N GLU A 248 -21.32 -14.89 4.69
CA GLU A 248 -20.69 -15.91 3.84
C GLU A 248 -21.01 -15.70 2.35
N LYS A 249 -22.19 -15.13 2.06
CA LYS A 249 -22.72 -14.95 0.70
C LYS A 249 -22.41 -13.56 0.13
N LYS A 250 -22.62 -13.42 -1.17
CA LYS A 250 -22.55 -12.13 -1.87
C LYS A 250 -23.72 -11.22 -1.50
N ILE A 251 -23.45 -9.94 -1.36
CA ILE A 251 -24.45 -8.89 -1.10
C ILE A 251 -24.57 -8.01 -2.35
N SER A 252 -25.58 -8.30 -3.18
CA SER A 252 -25.85 -7.56 -4.43
C SER A 252 -27.05 -6.64 -4.32
N SER A 253 -28.06 -7.03 -3.55
CA SER A 253 -29.31 -6.29 -3.35
C SER A 253 -29.17 -5.32 -2.17
N VAL A 254 -29.72 -4.11 -2.33
CA VAL A 254 -29.76 -3.12 -1.24
C VAL A 254 -30.69 -3.57 -0.12
N GLN A 255 -31.77 -4.27 -0.44
CA GLN A 255 -32.81 -4.64 0.53
C GLN A 255 -32.26 -5.47 1.69
N THR A 256 -31.27 -6.33 1.41
CA THR A 256 -30.67 -7.21 2.44
C THR A 256 -29.79 -6.42 3.42
N ILE A 257 -29.18 -5.32 2.99
CA ILE A 257 -28.25 -4.53 3.81
C ILE A 257 -28.92 -3.37 4.56
N VAL A 258 -30.13 -2.94 4.14
CA VAL A 258 -30.85 -1.82 4.78
C VAL A 258 -31.01 -2.01 6.30
N PRO A 259 -31.50 -3.16 6.81
CA PRO A 259 -31.70 -3.33 8.25
C PRO A 259 -30.39 -3.18 9.05
N ALA A 260 -29.29 -3.72 8.51
CA ALA A 260 -27.98 -3.61 9.14
C ALA A 260 -27.49 -2.15 9.21
N LEU A 261 -27.71 -1.37 8.15
CA LEU A 261 -27.34 0.05 8.10
C LEU A 261 -28.20 0.90 9.04
N GLU A 262 -29.49 0.60 9.16
CA GLU A 262 -30.41 1.30 10.06
C GLU A 262 -29.99 1.11 11.52
N ILE A 263 -29.67 -0.12 11.93
CA ILE A 263 -29.20 -0.42 13.29
C ILE A 263 -27.87 0.30 13.58
N ALA A 264 -26.90 0.22 12.65
CA ALA A 264 -25.62 0.89 12.83
C ALA A 264 -25.78 2.42 12.96
N ASN A 265 -26.63 3.02 12.13
CA ASN A 265 -26.92 4.45 12.17
C ASN A 265 -27.71 4.86 13.43
N GLN A 266 -28.66 4.04 13.88
CA GLN A 266 -29.41 4.28 15.12
C GLN A 266 -28.49 4.33 16.34
N HIS A 267 -27.50 3.43 16.38
CA HIS A 267 -26.48 3.42 17.43
C HIS A 267 -25.32 4.40 17.17
N ARG A 268 -25.32 5.11 16.03
CA ARG A 268 -24.27 6.03 15.58
C ARG A 268 -22.87 5.40 15.62
N LYS A 269 -22.77 4.14 15.21
CA LYS A 269 -21.51 3.41 15.13
C LYS A 269 -21.10 3.18 13.68
N PRO A 270 -19.78 3.20 13.38
CA PRO A 270 -19.30 2.78 12.07
C PRO A 270 -19.63 1.31 11.80
N LEU A 271 -19.86 0.96 10.54
CA LEU A 271 -20.12 -0.41 10.11
C LEU A 271 -19.06 -0.92 9.13
N VAL A 272 -18.46 -2.06 9.44
CA VAL A 272 -17.53 -2.79 8.59
C VAL A 272 -18.25 -4.03 8.07
N ILE A 273 -18.36 -4.16 6.74
CA ILE A 273 -19.03 -5.28 6.09
C ILE A 273 -17.96 -6.20 5.51
N VAL A 274 -17.88 -7.43 5.99
CA VAL A 274 -17.04 -8.50 5.45
C VAL A 274 -17.95 -9.53 4.79
N ALA A 275 -17.93 -9.59 3.46
CA ALA A 275 -18.76 -10.52 2.70
C ALA A 275 -17.94 -11.24 1.62
N GLU A 276 -18.44 -12.32 1.02
CA GLU A 276 -17.79 -12.93 -0.16
C GLU A 276 -17.52 -11.87 -1.24
N ASP A 277 -18.54 -11.06 -1.54
CA ASP A 277 -18.43 -9.89 -2.38
C ASP A 277 -19.55 -8.90 -2.04
N VAL A 278 -19.31 -7.61 -2.28
CA VAL A 278 -20.34 -6.56 -2.21
C VAL A 278 -20.32 -5.83 -3.55
N ASP A 279 -21.35 -6.05 -4.35
CA ASP A 279 -21.42 -5.59 -5.73
C ASP A 279 -22.77 -4.97 -6.09
N GLY A 280 -22.93 -4.61 -7.37
CA GLY A 280 -24.18 -4.12 -7.94
C GLY A 280 -24.77 -2.90 -7.24
N GLU A 281 -26.05 -3.01 -6.90
CA GLU A 281 -26.84 -1.93 -6.31
C GLU A 281 -26.42 -1.65 -4.86
N ALA A 282 -26.06 -2.70 -4.11
CA ALA A 282 -25.60 -2.59 -2.73
C ALA A 282 -24.35 -1.71 -2.64
N LEU A 283 -23.30 -2.01 -3.41
CA LEU A 283 -22.05 -1.22 -3.40
C LEU A 283 -22.30 0.24 -3.80
N SER A 284 -23.09 0.47 -4.85
CA SER A 284 -23.41 1.80 -5.36
C SER A 284 -24.11 2.65 -4.30
N THR A 285 -25.04 2.04 -3.55
CA THR A 285 -25.79 2.70 -2.49
C THR A 285 -24.92 3.00 -1.28
N LEU A 286 -24.04 2.07 -0.88
CA LEU A 286 -23.08 2.30 0.20
C LEU A 286 -22.15 3.49 -0.11
N VAL A 287 -21.60 3.55 -1.32
CA VAL A 287 -20.73 4.64 -1.76
C VAL A 287 -21.49 5.97 -1.81
N LEU A 288 -22.72 5.98 -2.35
CA LEU A 288 -23.53 7.19 -2.44
C LEU A 288 -23.89 7.73 -1.04
N ASN A 289 -24.27 6.86 -0.11
CA ASN A 289 -24.57 7.26 1.27
C ASN A 289 -23.32 7.72 2.02
N ARG A 290 -22.17 7.08 1.78
CA ARG A 290 -20.88 7.54 2.32
C ARG A 290 -20.52 8.95 1.86
N LEU A 291 -20.76 9.28 0.58
CA LEU A 291 -20.42 10.58 -0.02
C LEU A 291 -21.44 11.68 0.28
N LYS A 292 -22.74 11.38 0.24
CA LYS A 292 -23.80 12.39 0.44
C LYS A 292 -24.19 12.58 1.90
N VAL A 293 -24.35 11.49 2.64
CA VAL A 293 -24.85 11.50 4.02
C VAL A 293 -23.70 11.48 5.03
N GLY A 294 -22.50 11.05 4.59
CA GLY A 294 -21.37 10.87 5.49
C GLY A 294 -21.48 9.60 6.34
N LEU A 295 -22.30 8.62 5.93
CA LEU A 295 -22.47 7.37 6.65
C LEU A 295 -21.13 6.64 6.80
N GLN A 296 -20.75 6.31 8.03
CA GLN A 296 -19.49 5.64 8.34
C GLN A 296 -19.60 4.15 8.04
N VAL A 297 -19.38 3.77 6.77
CA VAL A 297 -19.42 2.39 6.31
C VAL A 297 -18.23 2.06 5.42
N VAL A 298 -17.78 0.81 5.47
CA VAL A 298 -16.76 0.25 4.59
C VAL A 298 -17.07 -1.20 4.28
N ALA A 299 -16.87 -1.60 3.03
CA ALA A 299 -17.04 -2.98 2.59
C ALA A 299 -15.71 -3.57 2.15
N VAL A 300 -15.42 -4.78 2.64
CA VAL A 300 -14.22 -5.56 2.35
C VAL A 300 -14.62 -6.99 1.95
N LYS A 301 -13.81 -7.62 1.11
CA LYS A 301 -14.02 -9.02 0.74
C LYS A 301 -13.55 -9.93 1.86
N ALA A 302 -14.23 -11.06 2.04
CA ALA A 302 -13.80 -12.10 2.95
C ALA A 302 -12.47 -12.71 2.47
N PRO A 303 -11.55 -13.02 3.39
CA PRO A 303 -10.28 -13.66 3.05
C PRO A 303 -10.48 -15.16 2.73
N GLY A 304 -9.55 -15.72 1.93
CA GLY A 304 -9.63 -17.12 1.49
C GLY A 304 -10.66 -17.41 0.40
N PHE A 305 -10.83 -18.69 0.10
CA PHE A 305 -11.79 -19.23 -0.86
C PHE A 305 -12.35 -20.58 -0.37
N GLY A 306 -13.52 -20.97 -0.86
CA GLY A 306 -14.16 -22.25 -0.49
C GLY A 306 -14.32 -22.41 1.03
N ASP A 307 -14.02 -23.61 1.53
CA ASP A 307 -14.16 -23.94 2.95
C ASP A 307 -13.20 -23.15 3.87
N ASN A 308 -12.03 -22.78 3.36
CA ASN A 308 -11.10 -21.94 4.12
C ASN A 308 -11.71 -20.55 4.41
N ARG A 309 -12.49 -19.98 3.48
CA ARG A 309 -13.20 -18.71 3.70
C ARG A 309 -14.25 -18.84 4.80
N LYS A 310 -15.03 -19.93 4.81
CA LYS A 310 -16.04 -20.19 5.85
C LYS A 310 -15.40 -20.28 7.23
N ASN A 311 -14.30 -21.02 7.32
CA ASN A 311 -13.54 -21.17 8.56
C ASN A 311 -12.93 -19.84 9.05
N GLN A 312 -12.37 -19.03 8.15
CA GLN A 312 -11.82 -17.71 8.52
C GLN A 312 -12.91 -16.71 8.93
N LEU A 313 -14.09 -16.72 8.28
CA LEU A 313 -15.25 -15.93 8.71
C LEU A 313 -15.71 -16.32 10.11
N ARG A 314 -15.73 -17.62 10.42
CA ARG A 314 -16.05 -18.11 11.76
C ARG A 314 -15.00 -17.70 12.80
N ASP A 315 -13.72 -17.74 12.44
CA ASP A 315 -12.64 -17.30 13.33
C ASP A 315 -12.78 -15.79 13.66
N MET A 316 -13.11 -14.96 12.66
CA MET A 316 -13.41 -13.54 12.85
C MET A 316 -14.67 -13.33 13.71
N ALA A 317 -15.70 -14.14 13.51
CA ALA A 317 -16.93 -14.08 14.30
C ALA A 317 -16.66 -14.33 15.79
N ILE A 318 -15.89 -15.38 16.10
CA ILE A 318 -15.51 -15.72 17.47
C ILE A 318 -14.62 -14.62 18.07
N ALA A 319 -13.62 -14.13 17.33
CA ALA A 319 -12.71 -13.08 17.80
C ALA A 319 -13.42 -11.74 18.07
N THR A 320 -14.50 -11.45 17.34
CA THR A 320 -15.24 -10.19 17.45
C THR A 320 -16.54 -10.30 18.26
N GLY A 321 -16.93 -11.52 18.63
CA GLY A 321 -18.18 -11.81 19.34
C GLY A 321 -19.45 -11.67 18.49
N GLY A 322 -19.34 -11.84 17.17
CA GLY A 322 -20.46 -11.75 16.22
C GLY A 322 -20.92 -13.11 15.68
N THR A 323 -21.94 -13.09 14.84
CA THR A 323 -22.45 -14.27 14.11
C THR A 323 -22.19 -14.15 12.60
N VAL A 324 -22.05 -15.29 11.91
CA VAL A 324 -21.86 -15.33 10.45
C VAL A 324 -23.21 -15.57 9.78
N PHE A 325 -23.62 -14.64 8.91
CA PHE A 325 -24.87 -14.73 8.15
C PHE A 325 -24.69 -15.52 6.85
N GLY A 326 -25.77 -16.18 6.41
CA GLY A 326 -25.78 -16.93 5.16
C GLY A 326 -25.16 -18.33 5.24
N ASP A 327 -24.75 -18.77 6.43
CA ASP A 327 -24.35 -20.16 6.70
C ASP A 327 -25.57 -21.08 6.49
N GLU A 328 -25.40 -22.08 5.62
CA GLU A 328 -26.44 -23.05 5.25
C GLU A 328 -26.91 -23.88 6.46
N THR A 329 -26.10 -23.97 7.52
CA THR A 329 -26.42 -24.75 8.72
C THR A 329 -27.24 -23.98 9.77
N LEU A 330 -27.07 -22.66 9.84
CA LEU A 330 -27.72 -21.80 10.86
C LEU A 330 -29.04 -21.19 10.36
N GLY A 331 -29.22 -21.06 9.04
CA GLY A 331 -30.47 -20.55 8.45
C GLY A 331 -30.78 -19.08 8.77
N LEU A 332 -29.79 -18.30 9.23
CA LEU A 332 -29.96 -16.89 9.57
C LEU A 332 -29.97 -16.03 8.30
N ALA A 333 -31.10 -15.37 8.07
CA ALA A 333 -31.29 -14.38 7.03
C ALA A 333 -30.69 -13.03 7.43
N LEU A 334 -30.14 -12.27 6.48
CA LEU A 334 -29.50 -10.98 6.76
C LEU A 334 -30.53 -9.91 7.15
N GLU A 335 -31.77 -10.11 6.69
CA GLU A 335 -32.90 -9.21 6.88
C GLU A 335 -33.36 -9.15 8.34
N ASP A 336 -33.14 -10.23 9.11
CA ASP A 336 -33.58 -10.37 10.50
C ASP A 336 -32.49 -10.02 11.52
N ILE A 337 -31.43 -9.33 11.07
CA ILE A 337 -30.27 -8.99 11.89
C ILE A 337 -30.65 -8.16 13.13
N GLN A 338 -30.05 -8.48 14.27
CA GLN A 338 -30.19 -7.75 15.51
C GLN A 338 -28.86 -7.13 15.96
N ALA A 339 -28.94 -6.17 16.89
CA ALA A 339 -27.75 -5.47 17.39
C ALA A 339 -26.72 -6.39 18.09
N HIS A 340 -27.14 -7.57 18.57
CA HIS A 340 -26.26 -8.53 19.22
C HIS A 340 -25.55 -9.48 18.25
N ASP A 341 -26.01 -9.56 17.01
CA ASP A 341 -25.39 -10.40 15.97
C ASP A 341 -24.12 -9.78 15.38
N PHE A 342 -24.00 -8.45 15.47
CA PHE A 342 -22.81 -7.74 15.02
C PHE A 342 -21.60 -8.07 15.88
N GLY A 343 -20.49 -8.40 15.22
CA GLY A 343 -19.18 -8.37 15.86
C GLY A 343 -18.84 -6.96 16.31
N LYS A 344 -18.06 -6.84 17.38
CA LYS A 344 -17.59 -5.55 17.92
C LYS A 344 -16.08 -5.49 17.89
N VAL A 345 -15.56 -4.32 17.54
CA VAL A 345 -14.13 -4.03 17.52
C VAL A 345 -13.88 -2.63 18.02
N GLY A 346 -12.85 -2.48 18.86
CA GLY A 346 -12.45 -1.16 19.35
C GLY A 346 -11.87 -0.29 18.23
N GLU A 347 -11.14 -0.89 17.28
CA GLU A 347 -10.59 -0.14 16.15
C GLU A 347 -10.41 -1.00 14.90
N VAL A 348 -10.60 -0.38 13.73
CA VAL A 348 -10.40 -1.01 12.42
C VAL A 348 -9.59 -0.10 11.52
N GLN A 349 -8.59 -0.66 10.85
CA GLN A 349 -7.81 0.02 9.81
C GLN A 349 -7.84 -0.82 8.53
N ILE A 350 -8.31 -0.22 7.43
CA ILE A 350 -8.44 -0.89 6.13
C ILE A 350 -7.67 -0.09 5.09
N THR A 351 -6.77 -0.75 4.38
CA THR A 351 -6.01 -0.21 3.24
C THR A 351 -6.58 -0.75 1.92
N LYS A 352 -5.88 -0.52 0.81
CA LYS A 352 -6.22 -1.10 -0.49
C LYS A 352 -6.10 -2.63 -0.50
N ASP A 353 -5.14 -3.16 0.25
CA ASP A 353 -4.75 -4.57 0.19
C ASP A 353 -5.05 -5.32 1.48
N ASP A 354 -5.09 -4.64 2.63
CA ASP A 354 -5.19 -5.26 3.95
C ASP A 354 -6.33 -4.70 4.81
N THR A 355 -6.86 -5.53 5.70
CA THR A 355 -7.74 -5.14 6.80
C THR A 355 -7.15 -5.59 8.12
N LEU A 356 -7.20 -4.70 9.11
CA LEU A 356 -6.76 -4.93 10.48
C LEU A 356 -7.91 -4.63 11.45
N LEU A 357 -8.22 -5.62 12.28
CA LEU A 357 -9.20 -5.54 13.36
C LEU A 357 -8.45 -5.57 14.69
N LEU A 358 -8.70 -4.60 15.57
CA LEU A 358 -8.05 -4.47 16.88
C LEU A 358 -9.09 -4.43 17.99
N LYS A 359 -8.77 -5.05 19.14
CA LYS A 359 -9.64 -5.11 20.33
C LYS A 359 -11.02 -5.71 19.99
N GLY A 360 -11.01 -6.96 19.53
CA GLY A 360 -12.24 -7.71 19.28
C GLY A 360 -13.05 -7.91 20.57
N GLY A 361 -14.38 -7.87 20.46
CA GLY A 361 -15.31 -8.07 21.58
C GLY A 361 -15.59 -9.53 21.93
N GLY A 362 -14.82 -10.47 21.38
CA GLY A 362 -14.97 -11.91 21.64
C GLY A 362 -14.56 -12.30 23.06
N SER A 363 -15.11 -13.41 23.55
CA SER A 363 -14.73 -13.98 24.84
C SER A 363 -13.36 -14.67 24.73
N PRO A 364 -12.39 -14.39 25.63
CA PRO A 364 -11.08 -15.02 25.57
C PRO A 364 -11.16 -16.55 25.68
N ALA A 365 -12.13 -17.08 26.44
CA ALA A 365 -12.35 -18.52 26.55
C ALA A 365 -12.80 -19.16 25.22
N ASP A 366 -13.61 -18.46 24.42
CA ASP A 366 -14.06 -18.97 23.12
C ASP A 366 -12.93 -18.89 22.08
N ILE A 367 -12.09 -17.87 22.16
CA ILE A 367 -10.90 -17.71 21.32
C ILE A 367 -9.87 -18.80 21.63
N GLU A 368 -9.56 -19.04 22.91
CA GLU A 368 -8.65 -20.12 23.33
C GLU A 368 -9.16 -21.49 22.92
N LYS A 369 -10.46 -21.76 23.11
CA LYS A 369 -11.08 -22.99 22.65
C LYS A 369 -10.94 -23.16 21.14
N ARG A 370 -11.18 -22.10 20.37
CA ARG A 370 -11.04 -22.13 18.91
C ARG A 370 -9.59 -22.34 18.47
N ALA A 371 -8.63 -21.72 19.15
CA ALA A 371 -7.21 -21.92 18.89
C ALA A 371 -6.79 -23.37 19.19
N ALA A 372 -7.28 -23.97 20.28
CA ALA A 372 -7.04 -25.38 20.61
C ALA A 372 -7.62 -26.33 19.56
N GLU A 373 -8.85 -26.08 19.08
CA GLU A 373 -9.46 -26.85 17.98
C GLU A 373 -8.58 -26.82 16.71
N ILE A 374 -8.03 -25.65 16.36
CA ILE A 374 -7.15 -25.50 15.18
C ILE A 374 -5.81 -26.20 15.41
N ALA A 375 -5.27 -26.18 16.63
CA ALA A 375 -4.04 -26.90 16.97
C ALA A 375 -4.21 -28.42 16.86
N GLU A 376 -5.33 -28.98 17.32
CA GLU A 376 -5.64 -30.41 17.14
C GLU A 376 -5.81 -30.79 15.66
N GLN A 377 -6.43 -29.92 14.86
CA GLN A 377 -6.53 -30.08 13.41
C GLN A 377 -5.15 -30.06 12.72
N LEU A 378 -4.22 -29.26 13.23
CA LEU A 378 -2.86 -29.16 12.72
C LEU A 378 -2.10 -30.49 12.91
N GLU A 379 -2.26 -31.14 14.06
CA GLU A 379 -1.60 -32.41 14.38
C GLU A 379 -2.16 -33.60 13.58
N SER A 380 -3.46 -33.59 13.32
CA SER A 380 -4.14 -34.66 12.57
C SER A 380 -3.95 -34.57 11.05
N THR A 381 -3.61 -33.38 10.54
CA THR A 381 -3.45 -33.13 9.11
C THR A 381 -2.12 -33.69 8.58
N THR A 382 -2.16 -34.38 7.45
CA THR A 382 -0.97 -34.87 6.74
C THR A 382 -0.58 -34.01 5.54
N SER A 383 -1.45 -33.11 5.09
CA SER A 383 -1.21 -32.21 3.96
C SER A 383 -0.42 -30.97 4.36
N ASP A 384 0.71 -30.72 3.69
CA ASP A 384 1.55 -29.55 3.96
C ASP A 384 0.84 -28.22 3.66
N TYR A 385 -0.03 -28.20 2.63
CA TYR A 385 -0.84 -27.04 2.29
C TYR A 385 -1.85 -26.69 3.40
N GLU A 386 -2.52 -27.69 3.96
CA GLU A 386 -3.48 -27.47 5.04
C GLU A 386 -2.78 -27.08 6.34
N LYS A 387 -1.61 -27.66 6.62
CA LYS A 387 -0.77 -27.25 7.76
C LYS A 387 -0.37 -25.78 7.68
N GLU A 388 0.04 -25.30 6.52
CA GLU A 388 0.37 -23.89 6.32
C GLU A 388 -0.83 -22.99 6.63
N LYS A 389 -2.02 -23.34 6.11
CA LYS A 389 -3.25 -22.55 6.32
C LYS A 389 -3.78 -22.61 7.74
N LEU A 390 -3.66 -23.74 8.42
CA LEU A 390 -4.01 -23.86 9.84
C LEU A 390 -3.04 -23.07 10.72
N ASN A 391 -1.74 -23.10 10.42
CA ASN A 391 -0.74 -22.27 11.11
C ASN A 391 -1.01 -20.77 10.91
N GLU A 392 -1.34 -20.32 9.70
CA GLU A 392 -1.72 -18.92 9.44
C GLU A 392 -2.94 -18.50 10.28
N ARG A 393 -3.95 -19.36 10.37
CA ARG A 393 -5.17 -19.09 11.15
C ARG A 393 -4.89 -19.07 12.65
N LEU A 394 -4.09 -20.02 13.14
CA LEU A 394 -3.68 -20.09 14.54
C LEU A 394 -2.89 -18.84 14.93
N ALA A 395 -1.91 -18.42 14.13
CA ALA A 395 -1.14 -17.21 14.39
C ALA A 395 -2.04 -15.97 14.46
N LYS A 396 -3.04 -15.87 13.57
CA LYS A 396 -3.99 -14.74 13.56
C LYS A 396 -4.93 -14.69 14.77
N LEU A 397 -5.14 -15.80 15.46
CA LEU A 397 -5.97 -15.89 16.66
C LEU A 397 -5.16 -15.80 17.95
N SER A 398 -3.96 -16.38 17.95
CA SER A 398 -3.10 -16.54 19.14
C SER A 398 -2.04 -15.44 19.27
N ASP A 399 -1.43 -15.01 18.16
CA ASP A 399 -0.39 -13.99 18.16
C ASP A 399 -1.04 -12.61 18.08
N GLY A 400 -1.10 -11.92 19.21
CA GLY A 400 -1.63 -10.56 19.29
C GLY A 400 -0.92 -9.58 18.34
N VAL A 401 -1.55 -8.44 18.13
CA VAL A 401 -1.00 -7.33 17.35
C VAL A 401 -0.20 -6.41 18.26
N ALA A 402 1.04 -6.11 17.87
CA ALA A 402 1.84 -5.07 18.53
C ALA A 402 1.41 -3.70 18.01
N VAL A 403 1.11 -2.79 18.93
CA VAL A 403 0.77 -1.40 18.66
C VAL A 403 1.86 -0.52 19.25
N LEU A 404 2.57 0.18 18.37
CA LEU A 404 3.56 1.18 18.68
C LEU A 404 2.89 2.55 18.75
N LYS A 405 2.79 3.13 19.94
CA LYS A 405 2.31 4.50 20.12
C LYS A 405 3.50 5.44 20.14
N ILE A 406 3.56 6.35 19.19
CA ILE A 406 4.69 7.26 19.02
C ILE A 406 4.44 8.53 19.81
N GLY A 407 5.29 8.76 20.80
CA GLY A 407 5.23 9.94 21.65
C GLY A 407 5.93 11.14 21.01
N GLY A 408 5.60 12.32 21.50
CA GLY A 408 6.23 13.57 21.07
C GLY A 408 5.59 14.79 21.71
N THR A 409 6.23 15.94 21.55
CA THR A 409 5.79 17.21 22.18
C THR A 409 4.84 18.01 21.30
N SER A 410 4.85 17.77 19.98
CA SER A 410 4.02 18.46 19.01
C SER A 410 3.57 17.52 17.90
N ASP A 411 2.43 17.84 17.28
CA ASP A 411 1.90 17.02 16.19
C ASP A 411 2.88 16.89 15.03
N VAL A 412 3.65 17.94 14.71
CA VAL A 412 4.63 17.91 13.62
C VAL A 412 5.75 16.91 13.93
N GLU A 413 6.26 16.89 15.16
CA GLU A 413 7.28 15.96 15.62
C GLU A 413 6.77 14.52 15.62
N VAL A 414 5.57 14.29 16.17
CA VAL A 414 4.95 12.94 16.20
C VAL A 414 4.75 12.42 14.78
N ASN A 415 4.30 13.26 13.84
CA ASN A 415 4.11 12.85 12.45
C ASN A 415 5.44 12.51 11.76
N GLU A 416 6.50 13.30 11.95
CA GLU A 416 7.83 12.99 11.39
C GLU A 416 8.39 11.68 11.97
N LYS A 417 8.30 11.52 13.29
CA LYS A 417 8.77 10.33 13.99
C LYS A 417 7.98 9.09 13.56
N LYS A 418 6.67 9.21 13.38
CA LYS A 418 5.80 8.15 12.88
C LYS A 418 6.15 7.72 11.46
N ASP A 419 6.45 8.67 10.56
CA ASP A 419 6.93 8.36 9.22
C ASP A 419 8.22 7.50 9.33
N ARG A 420 9.21 7.93 10.14
CA ARG A 420 10.45 7.17 10.39
C ARG A 420 10.23 5.77 10.98
N VAL A 421 9.32 5.62 11.94
CA VAL A 421 9.01 4.31 12.54
C VAL A 421 8.35 3.39 11.51
N THR A 422 7.49 3.94 10.65
CA THR A 422 6.82 3.17 9.60
C THR A 422 7.84 2.67 8.57
N ASP A 423 8.77 3.52 8.15
CA ASP A 423 9.85 3.17 7.23
C ASP A 423 10.75 2.08 7.84
N ALA A 424 11.15 2.23 9.11
CA ALA A 424 11.95 1.25 9.82
C ALA A 424 11.24 -0.11 10.01
N LEU A 425 9.92 -0.10 10.20
CA LEU A 425 9.11 -1.30 10.31
C LEU A 425 9.00 -2.04 8.97
N ASN A 426 8.85 -1.32 7.86
CA ASN A 426 8.84 -1.91 6.52
C ASN A 426 10.22 -2.48 6.16
N ALA A 427 11.29 -1.72 6.41
CA ALA A 427 12.66 -2.16 6.15
C ALA A 427 13.04 -3.42 6.94
N THR A 428 12.62 -3.51 8.22
CA THR A 428 12.86 -4.72 9.02
C THR A 428 12.08 -5.93 8.53
N ARG A 429 10.85 -5.75 8.02
CA ARG A 429 10.09 -6.84 7.38
C ARG A 429 10.80 -7.36 6.13
N ALA A 430 11.21 -6.46 5.23
CA ALA A 430 11.95 -6.82 4.03
C ALA A 430 13.27 -7.55 4.36
N ALA A 431 13.99 -7.08 5.38
CA ALA A 431 15.24 -7.71 5.83
C ALA A 431 15.05 -9.12 6.40
N VAL A 432 13.92 -9.39 7.05
CA VAL A 432 13.57 -10.73 7.56
C VAL A 432 13.25 -11.70 6.42
N GLU A 433 12.68 -11.22 5.31
CA GLU A 433 12.27 -12.03 4.17
C GLU A 433 13.42 -12.31 3.19
N GLU A 434 14.16 -11.29 2.78
CA GLU A 434 15.17 -11.38 1.72
C GLU A 434 16.62 -11.31 2.21
N GLY A 435 16.83 -10.99 3.48
CA GLY A 435 18.15 -10.79 4.09
C GLY A 435 18.66 -9.35 3.98
N ILE A 436 19.94 -9.17 4.32
CA ILE A 436 20.61 -7.86 4.37
C ILE A 436 21.89 -7.85 3.54
N VAL A 437 22.24 -6.65 3.05
CA VAL A 437 23.47 -6.37 2.30
C VAL A 437 24.20 -5.16 2.92
N PRO A 438 25.50 -4.93 2.61
CA PRO A 438 26.22 -3.77 3.10
C PRO A 438 25.56 -2.43 2.68
N GLY A 439 25.23 -1.59 3.68
CA GLY A 439 24.58 -0.30 3.46
C GLY A 439 25.48 0.80 2.88
N GLY A 440 24.98 2.03 2.87
CA GLY A 440 25.76 3.22 2.46
C GLY A 440 26.14 3.25 0.96
N GLY A 441 25.39 2.56 0.11
CA GLY A 441 25.70 2.42 -1.32
C GLY A 441 26.79 1.40 -1.63
N CYS A 442 27.42 0.79 -0.61
CA CYS A 442 28.49 -0.18 -0.83
C CYS A 442 28.02 -1.45 -1.55
N ALA A 443 26.81 -1.95 -1.28
CA ALA A 443 26.27 -3.12 -1.98
C ALA A 443 26.27 -2.92 -3.51
N LEU A 444 25.76 -1.77 -3.95
CA LEU A 444 25.71 -1.37 -5.36
C LEU A 444 27.12 -1.23 -5.98
N LEU A 445 28.05 -0.58 -5.26
CA LEU A 445 29.45 -0.47 -5.68
C LEU A 445 30.16 -1.82 -5.83
N ARG A 446 29.83 -2.80 -4.97
CA ARG A 446 30.41 -4.14 -5.02
C ARG A 446 29.92 -4.96 -6.21
N CYS A 447 28.84 -4.55 -6.88
CA CYS A 447 28.33 -5.19 -8.09
C CYS A 447 29.04 -4.71 -9.37
N ILE A 448 29.84 -3.64 -9.35
CA ILE A 448 30.55 -3.16 -10.56
C ILE A 448 31.37 -4.27 -11.26
N PRO A 449 32.14 -5.13 -10.56
CA PRO A 449 32.93 -6.17 -11.22
C PRO A 449 32.10 -7.27 -11.92
N CYS A 450 30.81 -7.41 -11.61
CA CYS A 450 29.94 -8.34 -12.34
C CYS A 450 29.48 -7.74 -13.67
N LEU A 451 29.32 -6.41 -13.74
CA LEU A 451 28.97 -5.70 -14.96
C LEU A 451 30.12 -5.72 -15.96
N GLU A 452 31.37 -5.51 -15.52
CA GLU A 452 32.56 -5.55 -16.41
C GLU A 452 32.75 -6.90 -17.15
N LYS A 453 32.11 -7.96 -16.67
CA LYS A 453 32.16 -9.32 -17.26
C LYS A 453 30.98 -9.61 -18.19
N MET A 454 30.01 -8.70 -18.27
CA MET A 454 28.83 -8.85 -19.10
C MET A 454 29.21 -8.80 -20.58
N GLN A 455 28.54 -9.62 -21.40
CA GLN A 455 28.69 -9.59 -22.85
C GLN A 455 27.47 -8.92 -23.47
N THR A 456 27.72 -7.86 -24.24
CA THR A 456 26.67 -7.10 -24.95
C THR A 456 26.65 -7.47 -26.43
N ALA A 457 25.47 -7.50 -27.05
CA ALA A 457 25.34 -7.87 -28.45
C ALA A 457 25.76 -6.75 -29.42
N ASN A 458 25.68 -5.49 -28.99
CA ASN A 458 26.01 -4.32 -29.80
C ASN A 458 26.57 -3.17 -28.94
N GLU A 459 27.05 -2.11 -29.59
CA GLU A 459 27.65 -0.95 -28.95
C GLU A 459 26.64 -0.13 -28.12
N ASP A 460 25.39 -0.01 -28.59
CA ASP A 460 24.32 0.68 -27.85
C ASP A 460 23.97 -0.01 -26.52
N GLN A 461 23.99 -1.35 -26.48
CA GLN A 461 23.81 -2.11 -25.24
C GLN A 461 24.99 -1.93 -24.29
N LYS A 462 26.22 -1.85 -24.83
CA LYS A 462 27.43 -1.55 -24.06
C LYS A 462 27.37 -0.16 -23.44
N ILE A 463 26.85 0.81 -24.17
CA ILE A 463 26.57 2.15 -23.65
C ILE A 463 25.56 2.07 -22.48
N GLY A 464 24.49 1.28 -22.63
CA GLY A 464 23.51 1.06 -21.57
C GLY A 464 24.11 0.43 -20.30
N GLU A 465 25.03 -0.53 -20.46
CA GLU A 465 25.82 -1.10 -19.35
C GLU A 465 26.70 -0.04 -18.67
N TYR A 466 27.44 0.75 -19.46
CA TYR A 466 28.29 1.84 -18.93
C TYR A 466 27.51 2.93 -18.19
N THR A 467 26.27 3.19 -18.62
CA THR A 467 25.38 4.16 -17.96
C THR A 467 25.18 3.74 -16.50
N LEU A 468 24.93 2.45 -16.24
CA LEU A 468 24.81 1.94 -14.88
C LEU A 468 26.14 1.90 -14.11
N ILE A 469 27.27 1.62 -14.76
CA ILE A 469 28.58 1.57 -14.09
C ILE A 469 29.00 2.94 -13.56
N PHE A 470 28.82 4.00 -14.34
CA PHE A 470 29.16 5.36 -13.90
C PHE A 470 28.18 5.89 -12.84
N ASP A 471 26.91 5.48 -12.90
CA ASP A 471 25.87 5.91 -11.96
C ASP A 471 25.94 5.21 -10.58
N LEU A 472 26.63 4.06 -10.49
CA LEU A 472 26.87 3.34 -9.22
C LEU A 472 27.99 3.96 -8.37
N LEU A 473 28.83 4.82 -8.96
CA LEU A 473 29.91 5.55 -8.29
C LEU A 473 29.41 6.96 -7.91
N PRO A 474 29.00 7.21 -6.65
CA PRO A 474 28.65 8.56 -6.22
C PRO A 474 29.82 9.54 -6.34
#